data_AF-A0A2R4WRM0-F1
#
_entry.id   AF-A0A2R4WRM0-F1
#
_cell.length_a   1.000
_cell.length_b   1.000
_cell.length_c   1.000
_cell.angle_alpha   90.00
_cell.angle_beta   90.00
_cell.angle_gamma   90.00
#
_symmetry.space_group_name_H-M   'P 1'
#
loop_
_entity.id
_entity.type
_entity.pdbx_description
1 polymer ?
#
loop_
_entity_poly.entity_id
_entity_poly.type
_entity_poly.pdbx_seq_one_letter_code
_entity_poly.pdbx_strand_id
1 'polypeptide(L)'
;MDVVTLTDPGLGLARTPVRIREIEEDEAGLLTVVAEEFPGGVATAPLYPVAGSAGRSINRDVAAAAVNPPVIVEPPPDLTGGRAEVWIAASGGSGGVADPNWGGANVWISRDGVSYAEIGTITAPARHGVLTAPLPAPAGPNPDTASTLAVDLSRSGGALAGASLADAQNAVTLALVDHELVAYAGATLTGPNAYALTTLMRGLHGSAPTAHPAGAAFARLDDAVFRYALPDAWIGVPVTVKLQSFNVFGGGLQDLATCTAYPYTPTGSGRIGPVAATLAAGNPVDLGLASQVAAQADDFGLASDPYPTVIDLGLASS
;
A
#
# COMPACT_ATOMS: atom_id res chain seq x y z
N MET A 1 0.99 56.71 -49.75
CA MET A 1 1.41 55.44 -50.39
C MET A 1 0.17 54.87 -51.00
N ASP A 2 -0.03 55.16 -52.28
CA ASP A 2 -1.26 54.81 -53.00
C ASP A 2 -1.13 53.42 -53.63
N VAL A 3 -2.23 52.68 -53.58
CA VAL A 3 -2.37 51.39 -54.23
C VAL A 3 -3.25 51.59 -55.46
N VAL A 4 -2.72 51.24 -56.61
CA VAL A 4 -3.42 51.34 -57.89
C VAL A 4 -3.42 49.97 -58.57
N THR A 5 -4.26 49.80 -59.58
CA THR A 5 -4.28 48.57 -60.38
C THR A 5 -3.72 48.84 -61.76
N LEU A 6 -2.73 48.06 -62.18
CA LEU A 6 -2.20 48.11 -63.55
C LEU A 6 -2.89 47.07 -64.43
N THR A 7 -3.21 47.45 -65.67
CA THR A 7 -3.73 46.54 -66.69
C THR A 7 -2.91 46.74 -67.96
N ASP A 8 -2.12 45.74 -68.33
CA ASP A 8 -1.27 45.73 -69.50
C ASP A 8 -1.27 44.32 -70.11
N PRO A 9 -1.92 44.12 -71.27
CA PRO A 9 -1.98 42.82 -71.93
C PRO A 9 -0.62 42.29 -72.42
N GLY A 10 0.33 43.16 -72.76
CA GLY A 10 1.66 42.77 -73.24
C GLY A 10 2.56 42.25 -72.11
N LEU A 11 2.35 42.74 -70.89
CA LEU A 11 3.02 42.27 -69.67
C LEU A 11 2.21 41.21 -68.90
N GLY A 12 1.03 40.84 -69.38
CA GLY A 12 0.14 39.88 -68.72
C GLY A 12 -0.52 40.41 -67.44
N LEU A 13 -0.56 41.72 -67.24
CA LEU A 13 -1.14 42.36 -66.06
C LEU A 13 -2.64 42.59 -66.28
N ALA A 14 -3.48 42.09 -65.37
CA ALA A 14 -4.92 42.25 -65.43
C ALA A 14 -5.43 42.76 -64.07
N ARG A 15 -5.64 44.08 -63.97
CA ARG A 15 -6.01 44.75 -62.71
C ARG A 15 -5.08 44.37 -61.54
N THR A 16 -3.79 44.16 -61.83
CA THR A 16 -2.81 43.72 -60.84
C THR A 16 -2.56 44.86 -59.84
N PRO A 17 -2.76 44.64 -58.53
CA PRO A 17 -2.53 45.67 -57.53
C PRO A 17 -1.03 45.94 -57.34
N VAL A 18 -0.66 47.20 -57.40
CA VAL A 18 0.71 47.67 -57.18
C VAL A 18 0.71 48.84 -56.22
N ARG A 19 1.83 49.02 -55.52
CA ARG A 19 2.07 50.19 -54.67
C ARG A 19 3.04 51.12 -55.37
N ILE A 20 2.67 52.40 -55.48
CA ILE A 20 3.55 53.42 -56.04
C ILE A 20 4.66 53.75 -55.02
N ARG A 21 5.92 53.61 -55.44
CA ARG A 21 7.10 53.97 -54.64
C ARG A 21 7.57 55.40 -54.93
N GLU A 22 7.51 55.81 -56.20
CA GLU A 22 8.06 57.08 -56.65
C GLU A 22 7.29 57.59 -57.88
N ILE A 23 7.15 58.91 -57.97
CA ILE A 23 6.57 59.62 -59.10
C ILE A 23 7.50 60.79 -59.40
N GLU A 24 8.01 60.84 -60.63
CA GLU A 24 8.79 61.96 -61.16
C GLU A 24 8.03 62.59 -62.33
N GLU A 25 8.11 63.91 -62.45
CA GLU A 25 7.52 64.69 -63.56
C GLU A 25 8.63 65.46 -64.26
N ASP A 26 8.71 65.36 -65.59
CA ASP A 26 9.71 66.10 -66.37
C ASP A 26 9.23 67.50 -66.79
N GLU A 27 10.11 68.28 -67.42
CA GLU A 27 9.82 69.66 -67.86
C GLU A 27 8.76 69.73 -68.98
N ALA A 28 8.38 68.59 -69.57
CA ALA A 28 7.30 68.45 -70.56
C ALA A 28 5.98 67.94 -69.94
N GLY A 29 5.93 67.68 -68.63
CA GLY A 29 4.76 67.18 -67.91
C GLY A 29 4.53 65.68 -68.05
N LEU A 30 5.53 64.89 -68.45
CA LEU A 30 5.44 63.44 -68.52
C LEU A 30 5.75 62.82 -67.16
N LEU A 31 4.88 61.93 -66.68
CA LEU A 31 5.05 61.24 -65.41
C LEU A 31 5.77 59.90 -65.59
N THR A 32 6.86 59.73 -64.84
CA THR A 32 7.54 58.44 -64.65
C THR A 32 7.16 57.89 -63.28
N VAL A 33 6.57 56.69 -63.24
CA VAL A 33 6.08 56.08 -62.00
C VAL A 33 6.81 54.77 -61.74
N VAL A 34 7.45 54.66 -60.58
CA VAL A 34 8.05 53.40 -60.10
C VAL A 34 7.08 52.75 -59.12
N ALA A 35 6.68 51.51 -59.40
CA ALA A 35 5.77 50.76 -58.55
C ALA A 35 6.33 49.37 -58.22
N GLU A 36 5.95 48.86 -57.05
CA GLU A 36 6.23 47.48 -56.63
C GLU A 36 4.95 46.66 -56.54
N GLU A 37 5.07 45.34 -56.66
CA GLU A 37 3.96 44.41 -56.45
C GLU A 37 3.39 44.59 -55.04
N PHE A 38 2.06 44.68 -54.94
CA PHE A 38 1.37 44.62 -53.66
C PHE A 38 0.71 43.23 -53.52
N PRO A 39 1.43 42.22 -52.99
CA PRO A 39 0.82 40.92 -52.71
C PRO A 39 -0.27 41.14 -51.67
N GLY A 40 -1.52 40.96 -52.07
CA GLY A 40 -2.70 41.16 -51.23
C GLY A 40 -2.71 40.18 -50.06
N GLY A 41 -1.96 40.53 -49.01
CA GLY A 41 -1.93 39.77 -47.76
C GLY A 41 -3.17 40.09 -46.95
N VAL A 42 -3.99 39.08 -46.69
CA VAL A 42 -5.01 39.09 -45.64
C VAL A 42 -4.32 39.38 -44.30
N ALA A 43 -4.30 40.64 -43.89
CA ALA A 43 -3.91 41.03 -42.54
C ALA A 43 -5.04 40.67 -41.56
N THR A 44 -5.32 39.38 -41.40
CA THR A 44 -6.12 38.89 -40.28
C THR A 44 -5.17 38.59 -39.15
N ALA A 45 -5.28 39.32 -38.04
CA ALA A 45 -4.61 38.94 -36.80
C ALA A 45 -5.00 37.49 -36.46
N PRO A 46 -4.05 36.60 -36.11
CA PRO A 46 -4.41 35.28 -35.62
C PRO A 46 -5.26 35.46 -34.36
N LEU A 47 -6.54 35.06 -34.43
CA LEU A 47 -7.35 34.90 -33.24
C LEU A 47 -6.76 33.74 -32.44
N TYR A 48 -6.25 34.02 -31.25
CA TYR A 48 -6.00 33.01 -30.24
C TYR A 48 -7.33 32.68 -29.58
N PRO A 49 -7.96 31.51 -29.84
CA PRO A 49 -9.08 31.08 -29.03
C PRO A 49 -8.58 30.82 -27.62
N VAL A 50 -8.82 31.75 -26.70
CA VAL A 50 -8.80 31.43 -25.27
C VAL A 50 -10.01 30.55 -25.02
N ALA A 51 -9.77 29.24 -24.94
CA ALA A 51 -10.78 28.31 -24.46
C ALA A 51 -11.23 28.80 -23.09
N GLY A 52 -12.51 29.16 -22.96
CA GLY A 52 -13.08 29.53 -21.66
C GLY A 52 -12.81 28.41 -20.67
N SER A 53 -12.32 28.76 -19.48
CA SER A 53 -12.21 27.80 -18.39
C SER A 53 -13.61 27.33 -18.04
N ALA A 54 -13.99 26.14 -18.50
CA ALA A 54 -15.13 25.44 -17.96
C ALA A 54 -14.76 25.08 -16.52
N GLY A 55 -15.29 25.84 -15.56
CA GLY A 55 -15.15 25.51 -14.15
C GLY A 55 -15.64 24.07 -13.94
N ARG A 56 -14.74 23.16 -13.59
CA ARG A 56 -15.11 21.77 -13.30
C ARG A 56 -15.83 21.76 -11.95
N SER A 57 -17.16 21.70 -11.96
CA SER A 57 -17.93 21.49 -10.74
C SER A 57 -17.58 20.11 -10.18
N ILE A 58 -17.01 20.06 -8.98
CA ILE A 58 -16.71 18.80 -8.29
C ILE A 58 -17.94 18.40 -7.49
N ASN A 59 -18.56 17.27 -7.83
CA ASN A 59 -19.64 16.70 -7.02
C ASN A 59 -19.01 15.99 -5.80
N ARG A 60 -19.19 16.58 -4.60
CA ARG A 60 -18.67 16.02 -3.35
C ARG A 60 -19.62 15.04 -2.67
N ASP A 61 -20.83 14.88 -3.21
CA ASP A 61 -21.90 14.05 -2.64
C ASP A 61 -21.90 12.62 -3.21
N VAL A 62 -20.95 12.30 -4.09
CA VAL A 62 -20.78 10.93 -4.59
C VAL A 62 -20.33 10.04 -3.43
N ALA A 63 -21.21 9.14 -3.00
CA ALA A 63 -20.89 8.15 -1.97
C ALA A 63 -19.82 7.18 -2.48
N ALA A 64 -18.95 6.74 -1.56
CA ALA A 64 -18.01 5.67 -1.86
C ALA A 64 -18.71 4.30 -1.80
N ALA A 65 -18.16 3.34 -2.53
CA ALA A 65 -18.51 1.94 -2.39
C ALA A 65 -18.14 1.42 -0.99
N ALA A 66 -18.77 0.31 -0.61
CA ALA A 66 -18.39 -0.44 0.58
C ALA A 66 -16.95 -0.98 0.46
N VAL A 67 -16.40 -1.43 1.58
CA VAL A 67 -15.08 -2.04 1.61
C VAL A 67 -15.06 -3.34 0.79
N ASN A 68 -14.01 -3.54 -0.02
CA ASN A 68 -13.67 -4.86 -0.54
C ASN A 68 -13.23 -5.78 0.63
N PRO A 69 -13.27 -7.11 0.48
CA PRO A 69 -12.80 -8.02 1.53
C PRO A 69 -11.39 -7.65 2.01
N PRO A 70 -11.21 -7.26 3.30
CA PRO A 70 -9.93 -6.79 3.82
C PRO A 70 -9.03 -7.97 4.17
N VAL A 71 -7.73 -7.70 4.31
CA VAL A 71 -6.77 -8.61 4.91
C VAL A 71 -6.56 -8.19 6.37
N ILE A 72 -6.91 -9.07 7.31
CA ILE A 72 -6.77 -8.86 8.75
C ILE A 72 -5.73 -9.87 9.27
N VAL A 73 -4.67 -9.37 9.89
CA VAL A 73 -3.54 -10.20 10.34
C VAL A 73 -2.96 -9.68 11.65
N GLU A 74 -2.31 -10.56 12.41
CA GLU A 74 -1.41 -10.18 13.49
C GLU A 74 0.04 -10.25 13.01
N PRO A 75 0.78 -9.14 12.98
CA PRO A 75 2.20 -9.15 12.62
C PRO A 75 3.04 -9.93 13.65
N PRO A 76 4.21 -10.47 13.24
CA PRO A 76 5.17 -11.05 14.16
C PRO A 76 5.77 -10.00 15.11
N PRO A 77 6.29 -10.43 16.27
CA PRO A 77 6.82 -9.54 17.30
C PRO A 77 7.95 -8.63 16.82
N ASP A 78 8.75 -9.08 15.85
CA ASP A 78 9.85 -8.30 15.26
C ASP A 78 9.37 -6.99 14.62
N LEU A 79 8.13 -6.94 14.12
CA LEU A 79 7.56 -5.76 13.48
C LEU A 79 6.89 -4.81 14.46
N THR A 80 6.48 -5.29 15.64
CA THR A 80 5.70 -4.52 16.62
C THR A 80 6.50 -4.12 17.86
N GLY A 81 7.74 -4.62 17.97
CA GLY A 81 8.53 -4.53 19.20
C GLY A 81 7.96 -5.40 20.32
N GLY A 82 7.37 -6.55 19.97
CA GLY A 82 6.82 -7.52 20.91
C GLY A 82 5.45 -7.18 21.49
N ARG A 83 4.76 -6.18 20.92
CA ARG A 83 3.39 -5.81 21.28
C ARG A 83 2.39 -6.57 20.42
N ALA A 84 1.29 -7.03 21.02
CA ALA A 84 0.19 -7.58 20.25
C ALA A 84 -0.48 -6.43 19.47
N GLU A 85 -0.53 -6.56 18.15
CA GLU A 85 -1.21 -5.62 17.26
C GLU A 85 -2.08 -6.39 16.28
N VAL A 86 -3.12 -5.74 15.75
CA VAL A 86 -3.89 -6.22 14.59
C VAL A 86 -3.71 -5.22 13.46
N TRP A 87 -3.39 -5.73 12.28
CA TRP A 87 -3.18 -4.95 11.08
C TRP A 87 -4.30 -5.23 10.08
N ILE A 88 -4.82 -4.17 9.46
CA ILE A 88 -5.94 -4.24 8.51
C ILE A 88 -5.53 -3.53 7.22
N ALA A 89 -5.40 -4.30 6.15
CA ALA A 89 -5.27 -3.77 4.79
C ALA A 89 -6.64 -3.79 4.11
N ALA A 90 -7.15 -2.61 3.76
CA ALA A 90 -8.47 -2.46 3.18
C ALA A 90 -8.49 -1.44 2.02
N SER A 91 -9.48 -1.57 1.15
CA SER A 91 -9.81 -0.63 0.09
C SER A 91 -11.31 -0.67 -0.16
N GLY A 92 -11.87 0.36 -0.78
CA GLY A 92 -13.28 0.35 -1.22
C GLY A 92 -13.46 -0.09 -2.66
N GLY A 93 -14.59 -0.71 -2.94
CA GLY A 93 -14.93 -1.12 -4.29
C GLY A 93 -16.14 -2.02 -4.39
N SER A 94 -16.44 -2.45 -5.61
CA SER A 94 -17.54 -3.35 -5.92
C SER A 94 -17.11 -4.38 -6.94
N GLY A 95 -17.59 -5.62 -6.80
CA GLY A 95 -17.26 -6.72 -7.73
C GLY A 95 -15.77 -7.05 -7.80
N GLY A 96 -14.99 -6.70 -6.77
CA GLY A 96 -13.54 -6.88 -6.76
C GLY A 96 -12.77 -5.82 -7.55
N VAL A 97 -13.38 -4.68 -7.85
CA VAL A 97 -12.74 -3.53 -8.51
C VAL A 97 -12.73 -2.33 -7.58
N ALA A 98 -11.61 -1.64 -7.50
CA ALA A 98 -11.46 -0.44 -6.68
C ALA A 98 -12.40 0.70 -7.11
N ASP A 99 -13.00 1.38 -6.13
CA ASP A 99 -13.77 2.61 -6.37
C ASP A 99 -12.86 3.84 -6.24
N PRO A 100 -12.69 4.66 -7.30
CA PRO A 100 -11.87 5.88 -7.25
C PRO A 100 -12.43 6.95 -6.30
N ASN A 101 -13.69 6.84 -5.86
CA ASN A 101 -14.28 7.77 -4.91
C ASN A 101 -14.05 7.36 -3.45
N TRP A 102 -13.49 6.18 -3.17
CA TRP A 102 -13.24 5.73 -1.81
C TRP A 102 -12.08 6.49 -1.17
N GLY A 103 -12.38 7.22 -0.09
CA GLY A 103 -11.39 8.01 0.65
C GLY A 103 -10.84 7.29 1.87
N GLY A 104 -11.54 6.27 2.38
CA GLY A 104 -11.16 5.60 3.61
C GLY A 104 -12.33 4.91 4.29
N ALA A 105 -12.07 4.40 5.50
CA ALA A 105 -13.10 3.84 6.36
C ALA A 105 -12.82 4.06 7.84
N ASN A 106 -13.86 4.36 8.61
CA ASN A 106 -13.79 4.30 10.07
C ASN A 106 -13.84 2.83 10.51
N VAL A 107 -12.94 2.45 11.41
CA VAL A 107 -12.78 1.09 11.90
C VAL A 107 -13.54 0.97 13.21
N TRP A 108 -14.55 0.10 13.21
CA TRP A 108 -15.41 -0.17 14.34
C TRP A 108 -15.19 -1.60 14.82
N ILE A 109 -15.13 -1.79 16.15
CA ILE A 109 -14.99 -3.11 16.76
C ILE A 109 -16.09 -3.36 17.79
N SER A 110 -16.50 -4.62 17.91
CA SER A 110 -17.51 -5.07 18.85
C SER A 110 -17.14 -6.44 19.43
N ARG A 111 -17.46 -6.68 20.71
CA ARG A 111 -17.32 -7.99 21.37
C ARG A 111 -18.64 -8.76 21.45
N ASP A 112 -19.77 -8.07 21.31
CA ASP A 112 -21.12 -8.63 21.40
C ASP A 112 -21.82 -8.72 20.03
N GLY A 113 -21.22 -8.15 18.98
CA GLY A 113 -21.77 -8.06 17.63
C GLY A 113 -22.85 -6.98 17.46
N VAL A 114 -23.22 -6.27 18.53
CA VAL A 114 -24.34 -5.30 18.58
C VAL A 114 -23.83 -3.89 18.85
N SER A 115 -22.99 -3.73 19.89
CA SER A 115 -22.44 -2.45 20.33
C SER A 115 -21.05 -2.29 19.73
N TYR A 116 -20.87 -1.27 18.89
CA TYR A 116 -19.61 -1.00 18.22
C TYR A 116 -18.94 0.26 18.79
N ALA A 117 -17.62 0.17 18.98
CA ALA A 117 -16.76 1.30 19.34
C ALA A 117 -15.79 1.58 18.20
N GLU A 118 -15.61 2.85 17.86
CA GLU A 118 -14.63 3.28 16.88
C GLU A 118 -13.22 3.19 17.47
N ILE A 119 -12.28 2.58 16.74
CA ILE A 119 -10.89 2.39 17.17
C ILE A 119 -9.89 3.16 16.29
N GLY A 120 -10.36 3.79 15.22
CA GLY A 120 -9.54 4.65 14.37
C GLY A 120 -10.06 4.69 12.94
N THR A 121 -9.23 5.24 12.04
CA THR A 121 -9.61 5.52 10.66
C THR A 121 -8.53 5.06 9.70
N ILE A 122 -8.94 4.40 8.62
CA ILE A 122 -8.13 4.15 7.43
C ILE A 122 -8.30 5.36 6.50
N THR A 123 -7.21 6.00 6.11
CA THR A 123 -7.21 7.25 5.33
C THR A 123 -6.70 7.08 3.90
N ALA A 124 -6.24 5.89 3.54
CA ALA A 124 -5.76 5.57 2.20
C ALA A 124 -6.04 4.09 1.89
N PRO A 125 -6.31 3.73 0.63
CA PRO A 125 -6.48 2.33 0.24
C PRO A 125 -5.14 1.60 0.36
N ALA A 126 -5.13 0.51 1.12
CA ALA A 126 -3.98 -0.39 1.18
C ALA A 126 -3.79 -1.09 -0.17
N ARG A 127 -2.55 -1.42 -0.52
CA ARG A 127 -2.25 -2.16 -1.75
C ARG A 127 -2.41 -3.65 -1.50
N HIS A 128 -3.63 -4.15 -1.69
CA HIS A 128 -4.01 -5.54 -1.40
C HIS A 128 -4.82 -6.18 -2.53
N GLY A 129 -4.87 -7.50 -2.54
CA GLY A 129 -5.48 -8.27 -3.59
C GLY A 129 -5.32 -9.76 -3.37
N VAL A 130 -5.18 -10.51 -4.46
CA VAL A 130 -5.07 -11.97 -4.42
C VAL A 130 -4.02 -12.50 -5.39
N LEU A 131 -3.53 -13.71 -5.13
CA LEU A 131 -2.66 -14.43 -6.05
C LEU A 131 -3.45 -14.89 -7.27
N THR A 132 -2.89 -14.71 -8.48
CA THR A 132 -3.49 -15.19 -9.74
C THR A 132 -3.00 -16.57 -10.15
N ALA A 133 -1.88 -17.01 -9.58
CA ALA A 133 -1.33 -18.35 -9.75
C ALA A 133 -0.76 -18.86 -8.41
N PRO A 134 -0.64 -20.20 -8.21
CA PRO A 134 0.00 -20.73 -7.02
C PRO A 134 1.47 -20.30 -6.92
N LEU A 135 1.91 -19.94 -5.72
CA LEU A 135 3.32 -19.73 -5.40
C LEU A 135 3.86 -21.03 -4.78
N PRO A 136 4.81 -21.74 -5.41
CA PRO A 136 5.38 -22.94 -4.82
C PRO A 136 6.18 -22.65 -3.54
N ALA A 137 6.39 -23.70 -2.74
CA ALA A 137 7.37 -23.66 -1.66
C ALA A 137 8.77 -23.41 -2.26
N PRO A 138 9.63 -22.61 -1.61
CA PRO A 138 10.94 -22.29 -2.17
C PRO A 138 11.80 -23.55 -2.27
N ALA A 139 12.48 -23.70 -3.40
CA ALA A 139 13.37 -24.84 -3.66
C ALA A 139 14.78 -24.66 -3.05
N GLY A 140 15.11 -23.48 -2.56
CA GLY A 140 16.44 -23.13 -2.06
C GLY A 140 16.41 -21.93 -1.11
N PRO A 141 17.60 -21.43 -0.70
CA PRO A 141 17.71 -20.28 0.19
C PRO A 141 17.29 -18.98 -0.50
N ASN A 142 17.08 -17.93 0.29
CA ASN A 142 16.85 -16.58 -0.23
C ASN A 142 18.10 -16.02 -0.95
N PRO A 143 17.93 -15.23 -2.03
CA PRO A 143 16.68 -14.96 -2.74
C PRO A 143 16.12 -16.19 -3.47
N ASP A 144 14.81 -16.40 -3.38
CA ASP A 144 14.07 -17.27 -4.29
C ASP A 144 13.93 -16.59 -5.66
N THR A 145 14.77 -17.02 -6.59
CA THR A 145 14.78 -16.57 -8.00
C THR A 145 14.09 -17.55 -8.94
N ALA A 146 13.66 -18.72 -8.43
CA ALA A 146 13.00 -19.75 -9.23
C ALA A 146 11.49 -19.54 -9.28
N SER A 147 10.90 -18.99 -8.21
CA SER A 147 9.47 -18.74 -8.12
C SER A 147 9.08 -17.35 -8.63
N THR A 148 7.85 -17.23 -9.14
CA THR A 148 7.22 -15.94 -9.46
C THR A 148 5.94 -15.83 -8.65
N LEU A 149 5.82 -14.75 -7.87
CA LEU A 149 4.61 -14.40 -7.14
C LEU A 149 3.72 -13.54 -8.04
N ALA A 150 2.66 -14.14 -8.58
CA ALA A 150 1.72 -13.47 -9.48
C ALA A 150 0.52 -12.94 -8.69
N VAL A 151 0.29 -11.63 -8.71
CA VAL A 151 -0.73 -10.95 -7.89
C VAL A 151 -1.64 -10.07 -8.75
N ASP A 152 -2.91 -9.96 -8.36
CA ASP A 152 -3.88 -9.02 -8.91
C ASP A 152 -4.36 -8.06 -7.82
N LEU A 153 -4.17 -6.76 -8.05
CA LEU A 153 -4.54 -5.65 -7.19
C LEU A 153 -5.77 -4.88 -7.69
N SER A 154 -6.57 -5.46 -8.61
CA SER A 154 -7.80 -4.87 -9.13
C SER A 154 -8.74 -4.35 -8.03
N ARG A 155 -8.80 -5.05 -6.89
CA ARG A 155 -9.60 -4.68 -5.71
C ARG A 155 -9.13 -3.40 -5.02
N SER A 156 -7.85 -3.08 -5.07
CA SER A 156 -7.31 -1.88 -4.43
C SER A 156 -6.91 -0.79 -5.41
N GLY A 157 -6.77 -1.10 -6.69
CA GLY A 157 -6.18 -0.19 -7.68
C GLY A 157 -4.73 0.16 -7.34
N GLY A 158 -4.07 -0.69 -6.55
CA GLY A 158 -2.74 -0.43 -6.02
C GLY A 158 -1.66 -0.64 -7.08
N ALA A 159 -0.62 0.20 -7.04
CA ALA A 159 0.57 0.03 -7.86
C ALA A 159 1.75 -0.49 -7.03
N LEU A 160 2.46 -1.47 -7.59
CA LEU A 160 3.71 -1.98 -7.03
C LEU A 160 4.89 -1.50 -7.86
N ALA A 161 5.93 -1.08 -7.17
CA ALA A 161 7.23 -0.78 -7.76
C ALA A 161 8.24 -1.81 -7.28
N GLY A 162 9.17 -2.17 -8.16
CA GLY A 162 10.34 -2.95 -7.79
C GLY A 162 11.32 -2.13 -6.95
N ALA A 163 12.27 -2.81 -6.34
CA ALA A 163 13.33 -2.22 -5.53
C ALA A 163 14.65 -2.94 -5.80
N SER A 164 15.75 -2.47 -5.20
CA SER A 164 17.01 -3.19 -5.29
C SER A 164 16.96 -4.51 -4.50
N LEU A 165 17.89 -5.43 -4.79
CA LEU A 165 18.02 -6.66 -4.01
C LEU A 165 18.29 -6.36 -2.52
N ALA A 166 19.11 -5.35 -2.24
CA ALA A 166 19.43 -4.92 -0.88
C ALA A 166 18.19 -4.38 -0.16
N ASP A 167 17.34 -3.62 -0.86
CA ASP A 167 16.07 -3.13 -0.31
C ASP A 167 15.13 -4.28 0.04
N ALA A 168 15.02 -5.29 -0.84
CA ALA A 168 14.23 -6.49 -0.58
C ALA A 168 14.78 -7.28 0.63
N GLN A 169 16.10 -7.42 0.75
CA GLN A 169 16.76 -8.06 1.91
C GLN A 169 16.48 -7.30 3.21
N ASN A 170 16.37 -5.98 3.15
CA ASN A 170 16.00 -5.12 4.27
C ASN A 170 14.48 -4.98 4.46
N ALA A 171 13.68 -5.85 3.84
CA ALA A 171 12.22 -5.86 3.93
C ALA A 171 11.55 -4.53 3.50
N VAL A 172 12.19 -3.72 2.65
CA VAL A 172 11.60 -2.45 2.19
C VAL A 172 10.31 -2.69 1.43
N THR A 173 10.23 -3.76 0.63
CA THR A 173 9.06 -4.17 -0.17
C THR A 173 8.17 -5.22 0.53
N LEU A 174 8.22 -5.29 1.86
CA LEU A 174 7.52 -6.31 2.66
C LEU A 174 6.03 -6.45 2.30
N ALA A 175 5.60 -7.66 2.02
CA ALA A 175 4.22 -8.03 1.75
C ALA A 175 3.86 -9.28 2.54
N LEU A 176 2.57 -9.40 2.82
CA LEU A 176 1.96 -10.61 3.34
C LEU A 176 1.37 -11.41 2.18
N VAL A 177 1.66 -12.71 2.14
CA VAL A 177 1.01 -13.70 1.29
C VAL A 177 0.43 -14.76 2.22
N ASP A 178 -0.90 -14.78 2.36
CA ASP A 178 -1.62 -15.60 3.34
C ASP A 178 -1.09 -15.38 4.77
N HIS A 179 -0.19 -16.24 5.24
CA HIS A 179 0.47 -16.16 6.55
C HIS A 179 2.00 -15.94 6.46
N GLU A 180 2.56 -15.83 5.25
CA GLU A 180 3.98 -15.66 5.02
C GLU A 180 4.33 -14.20 4.71
N LEU A 181 5.42 -13.72 5.32
CA LEU A 181 6.01 -12.44 4.99
C LEU A 181 7.09 -12.59 3.92
N VAL A 182 6.87 -11.90 2.82
CA VAL A 182 7.73 -11.96 1.62
C VAL A 182 8.11 -10.54 1.20
N ALA A 183 9.38 -10.29 0.88
CA ALA A 183 9.79 -9.09 0.16
C ALA A 183 10.20 -9.46 -1.27
N TYR A 184 10.21 -8.50 -2.18
CA TYR A 184 10.51 -8.73 -3.60
C TYR A 184 11.39 -7.61 -4.16
N ALA A 185 12.30 -7.95 -5.08
CA ALA A 185 13.07 -6.94 -5.80
C ALA A 185 12.41 -6.59 -7.15
N GLY A 186 12.00 -7.61 -7.92
CA GLY A 186 11.33 -7.41 -9.19
C GLY A 186 9.83 -7.20 -9.04
N ALA A 187 9.27 -6.21 -9.74
CA ALA A 187 7.84 -6.06 -9.94
C ALA A 187 7.57 -5.67 -11.39
N THR A 188 7.05 -6.61 -12.18
CA THR A 188 6.73 -6.40 -13.59
C THR A 188 5.23 -6.40 -13.78
N LEU A 189 4.68 -5.35 -14.40
CA LEU A 189 3.26 -5.29 -14.73
C LEU A 189 2.95 -6.28 -15.87
N THR A 190 2.04 -7.22 -15.63
CA THR A 190 1.63 -8.25 -16.60
C THR A 190 0.23 -7.98 -17.19
N GLY A 191 -0.51 -7.03 -16.60
CA GLY A 191 -1.81 -6.56 -17.04
C GLY A 191 -2.32 -5.45 -16.13
N PRO A 192 -3.52 -4.90 -16.37
CA PRO A 192 -4.10 -3.87 -15.49
C PRO A 192 -4.17 -4.36 -14.04
N ASN A 193 -3.44 -3.69 -13.14
CA ASN A 193 -3.29 -4.03 -11.71
C ASN A 193 -2.69 -5.42 -11.41
N ALA A 194 -2.20 -6.14 -12.42
CA ALA A 194 -1.61 -7.46 -12.26
C ALA A 194 -0.08 -7.39 -12.37
N TYR A 195 0.61 -8.02 -11.42
CA TYR A 195 2.07 -7.98 -11.32
C TYR A 195 2.67 -9.38 -11.17
N ALA A 196 3.81 -9.59 -11.82
CA ALA A 196 4.74 -10.68 -11.54
C ALA A 196 5.86 -10.16 -10.65
N LEU A 197 5.92 -10.66 -9.41
CA LEU A 197 6.96 -10.33 -8.44
C LEU A 197 8.03 -11.42 -8.45
N THR A 198 9.29 -11.01 -8.55
CA THR A 198 10.44 -11.93 -8.71
C THR A 198 11.58 -11.56 -7.78
N THR A 199 12.52 -12.48 -7.60
CA THR A 199 13.64 -12.34 -6.66
C THR A 199 13.10 -12.09 -5.25
N LEU A 200 12.45 -13.12 -4.71
CA LEU A 200 11.68 -13.06 -3.48
C LEU A 200 12.58 -13.34 -2.27
N MET A 201 12.41 -12.59 -1.19
CA MET A 201 12.87 -12.93 0.15
C MET A 201 11.72 -13.58 0.88
N ARG A 202 11.73 -14.90 0.99
CA ARG A 202 10.70 -15.74 1.60
C ARG A 202 10.90 -15.87 3.10
N GLY A 203 9.83 -16.12 3.85
CA GLY A 203 9.89 -16.42 5.28
C GLY A 203 10.52 -15.33 6.15
N LEU A 204 10.31 -14.04 5.82
CA LEU A 204 10.84 -12.93 6.61
C LEU A 204 10.19 -12.88 8.00
N HIS A 205 10.91 -12.28 8.97
CA HIS A 205 10.45 -12.11 10.36
C HIS A 205 9.93 -13.41 11.01
N GLY A 206 10.57 -14.53 10.70
CA GLY A 206 10.24 -15.84 11.28
C GLY A 206 8.98 -16.50 10.74
N SER A 207 8.35 -15.93 9.71
CA SER A 207 7.23 -16.60 9.03
C SER A 207 7.68 -17.85 8.26
N ALA A 208 6.79 -18.84 8.14
CA ALA A 208 7.14 -20.11 7.51
C ALA A 208 7.05 -20.00 5.97
N PRO A 209 8.15 -20.25 5.22
CA PRO A 209 8.10 -20.26 3.77
C PRO A 209 7.42 -21.52 3.25
N THR A 210 6.20 -21.39 2.71
CA THR A 210 5.36 -22.52 2.28
C THR A 210 4.81 -22.34 0.88
N ALA A 211 4.04 -23.32 0.38
CA ALA A 211 3.32 -23.16 -0.88
C ALA A 211 2.00 -22.43 -0.64
N HIS A 212 1.64 -21.48 -1.51
CA HIS A 212 0.41 -20.71 -1.45
C HIS A 212 -0.46 -20.99 -2.68
N PRO A 213 -1.78 -21.23 -2.51
CA PRO A 213 -2.67 -21.46 -3.63
C PRO A 213 -3.00 -20.17 -4.40
N ALA A 214 -3.48 -20.32 -5.63
CA ALA A 214 -4.15 -19.21 -6.32
C ALA A 214 -5.37 -18.75 -5.51
N GLY A 215 -5.64 -17.45 -5.49
CA GLY A 215 -6.69 -16.84 -4.68
C GLY A 215 -6.27 -16.52 -3.24
N ALA A 216 -5.07 -16.92 -2.79
CA ALA A 216 -4.54 -16.53 -1.49
C ALA A 216 -4.43 -15.00 -1.38
N ALA A 217 -4.64 -14.48 -0.17
CA ALA A 217 -4.61 -13.05 0.10
C ALA A 217 -3.20 -12.48 -0.07
N PHE A 218 -3.11 -11.29 -0.65
CA PHE A 218 -1.87 -10.52 -0.76
C PHE A 218 -2.09 -9.11 -0.21
N ALA A 219 -1.16 -8.62 0.61
CA ALA A 219 -1.16 -7.22 1.05
C ALA A 219 0.26 -6.68 1.15
N ARG A 220 0.54 -5.56 0.51
CA ARG A 220 1.78 -4.80 0.73
C ARG A 220 1.70 -4.11 2.09
N LEU A 221 2.69 -4.35 2.95
CA LEU A 221 2.74 -3.81 4.30
C LEU A 221 3.47 -2.46 4.30
N ASP A 222 2.72 -1.39 4.12
CA ASP A 222 3.19 0.00 4.10
C ASP A 222 2.36 0.86 5.07
N ASP A 223 2.44 2.19 4.93
CA ASP A 223 1.75 3.14 5.79
C ASP A 223 0.22 3.17 5.58
N ALA A 224 -0.30 2.57 4.50
CA ALA A 224 -1.74 2.50 4.26
C ALA A 224 -2.41 1.34 5.02
N VAL A 225 -1.63 0.45 5.65
CA VAL A 225 -2.16 -0.59 6.53
C VAL A 225 -2.49 0.02 7.89
N PHE A 226 -3.76 -0.10 8.29
CA PHE A 226 -4.19 0.32 9.61
C PHE A 226 -3.62 -0.59 10.68
N ARG A 227 -3.09 -0.01 11.77
CA ARG A 227 -2.46 -0.74 12.86
C ARG A 227 -3.16 -0.39 14.16
N TYR A 228 -3.51 -1.41 14.94
CA TYR A 228 -4.17 -1.24 16.22
C TYR A 228 -3.46 -2.07 17.28
N ALA A 229 -3.01 -1.42 18.36
CA ALA A 229 -2.49 -2.12 19.53
C ALA A 229 -3.63 -2.88 20.22
N LEU A 230 -3.50 -4.20 20.28
CA LEU A 230 -4.54 -5.05 20.81
C LEU A 230 -4.43 -5.08 22.35
N PRO A 231 -5.51 -4.74 23.08
CA PRO A 231 -5.54 -4.93 24.53
C PRO A 231 -5.44 -6.41 24.90
N ASP A 232 -4.66 -6.75 25.94
CA ASP A 232 -4.48 -8.13 26.41
C ASP A 232 -5.82 -8.84 26.70
N ALA A 233 -6.82 -8.10 27.19
CA ALA A 233 -8.15 -8.62 27.51
C ALA A 233 -8.94 -9.09 26.27
N TRP A 234 -8.48 -8.81 25.05
CA TRP A 234 -9.16 -9.18 23.80
C TRP A 234 -8.52 -10.39 23.12
N ILE A 235 -7.36 -10.86 23.60
CA ILE A 235 -6.71 -12.07 23.10
C ILE A 235 -7.58 -13.29 23.46
N GLY A 236 -7.90 -14.11 22.46
CA GLY A 236 -8.77 -15.27 22.57
C GLY A 236 -10.26 -14.96 22.63
N VAL A 237 -10.65 -13.68 22.59
CA VAL A 237 -12.05 -13.25 22.64
C VAL A 237 -12.54 -12.95 21.21
N PRO A 238 -13.63 -13.57 20.73
CA PRO A 238 -14.20 -13.23 19.44
C PRO A 238 -14.61 -11.76 19.39
N VAL A 239 -14.15 -11.05 18.36
CA VAL A 239 -14.54 -9.68 18.04
C VAL A 239 -15.12 -9.63 16.64
N THR A 240 -15.90 -8.59 16.39
CA THR A 240 -16.45 -8.28 15.07
C THR A 240 -15.94 -6.91 14.63
N VAL A 241 -15.35 -6.85 13.44
CA VAL A 241 -14.86 -5.61 12.85
C VAL A 241 -15.83 -5.16 11.76
N LYS A 242 -16.17 -3.87 11.74
CA LYS A 242 -16.90 -3.20 10.66
C LYS A 242 -16.05 -2.05 10.12
N LEU A 243 -16.06 -1.89 8.80
CA LEU A 243 -15.32 -0.84 8.10
C LEU A 243 -16.33 0.08 7.41
N GLN A 244 -16.57 1.23 8.03
CA GLN A 244 -17.55 2.21 7.57
C GLN A 244 -16.92 3.14 6.54
N SER A 245 -17.23 2.91 5.26
CA SER A 245 -16.59 3.64 4.15
C SER A 245 -17.05 5.09 4.07
N PHE A 246 -16.16 5.97 3.60
CA PHE A 246 -16.44 7.36 3.24
C PHE A 246 -15.69 7.74 1.96
N ASN A 247 -16.11 8.84 1.33
CA ASN A 247 -15.55 9.28 0.05
C ASN A 247 -14.25 10.09 0.19
N VAL A 248 -13.57 10.37 -0.93
CA VAL A 248 -12.32 11.17 -0.96
C VAL A 248 -12.41 12.57 -0.34
N PHE A 249 -13.62 13.06 -0.06
CA PHE A 249 -13.87 14.33 0.65
C PHE A 249 -14.19 14.14 2.14
N GLY A 250 -14.14 12.92 2.67
CA GLY A 250 -14.53 12.58 4.04
C GLY A 250 -16.05 12.54 4.27
N GLY A 251 -16.85 12.63 3.21
CA GLY A 251 -18.31 12.63 3.26
C GLY A 251 -18.93 11.29 2.84
N GLY A 252 -20.27 11.23 2.80
CA GLY A 252 -20.98 10.04 2.31
C GLY A 252 -20.73 8.78 3.15
N LEU A 253 -20.68 8.94 4.49
CA LEU A 253 -20.49 7.82 5.42
C LEU A 253 -21.52 6.72 5.18
N GLN A 254 -21.04 5.49 5.01
CA GLN A 254 -21.88 4.31 4.93
C GLN A 254 -22.68 4.13 6.24
N ASP A 255 -23.91 3.66 6.15
CA ASP A 255 -24.66 3.25 7.35
C ASP A 255 -23.97 2.04 8.02
N LEU A 256 -23.59 2.20 9.29
CA LEU A 256 -22.93 1.17 10.08
C LEU A 256 -23.76 -0.12 10.18
N ALA A 257 -25.09 -0.03 10.14
CA ALA A 257 -25.96 -1.21 10.15
C ALA A 257 -25.82 -2.06 8.88
N THR A 258 -25.50 -1.43 7.74
CA THR A 258 -25.33 -2.09 6.43
C THR A 258 -23.91 -2.58 6.17
N CYS A 259 -22.94 -2.14 6.99
CA CYS A 259 -21.54 -2.54 6.85
C CYS A 259 -21.38 -4.05 7.09
N THR A 260 -20.62 -4.70 6.21
CA THR A 260 -20.23 -6.11 6.37
C THR A 260 -19.48 -6.29 7.69
N ALA A 261 -19.88 -7.30 8.46
CA ALA A 261 -19.26 -7.70 9.70
C ALA A 261 -18.18 -8.76 9.44
N TYR A 262 -16.94 -8.48 9.83
CA TYR A 262 -15.81 -9.40 9.73
C TYR A 262 -15.52 -9.99 11.12
N PRO A 263 -15.88 -11.26 11.37
CA PRO A 263 -15.53 -11.92 12.62
C PRO A 263 -14.03 -12.17 12.68
N TYR A 264 -13.43 -11.94 13.84
CA TYR A 264 -12.01 -12.14 14.07
C TYR A 264 -11.76 -12.57 15.52
N THR A 265 -10.86 -13.51 15.75
CA THR A 265 -10.46 -13.91 17.11
C THR A 265 -8.96 -13.73 17.22
N PRO A 266 -8.49 -12.67 17.90
CA PRO A 266 -7.07 -12.42 18.06
C PRO A 266 -6.41 -13.54 18.87
N THR A 267 -5.21 -13.93 18.47
CA THR A 267 -4.43 -15.02 19.08
C THR A 267 -3.29 -14.51 19.95
N GLY A 268 -2.89 -13.25 19.80
CA GLY A 268 -1.75 -12.64 20.47
C GLY A 268 -0.40 -13.05 19.87
N SER A 269 -0.34 -13.43 18.58
CA SER A 269 0.88 -13.98 17.97
C SER A 269 2.05 -12.99 17.91
N GLY A 270 1.76 -11.68 17.93
CA GLY A 270 2.77 -10.62 18.00
C GLY A 270 3.37 -10.38 19.39
N ARG A 271 2.92 -11.11 20.42
CA ARG A 271 3.39 -10.95 21.80
C ARG A 271 4.63 -11.80 22.08
N ILE A 272 5.68 -11.17 22.61
CA ILE A 272 6.74 -11.92 23.29
C ILE A 272 6.35 -12.16 24.76
N GLY A 273 6.42 -13.41 25.19
CA GLY A 273 6.16 -13.77 26.59
C GLY A 273 7.14 -13.08 27.55
N PRO A 274 6.82 -12.97 28.86
CA PRO A 274 7.64 -12.23 29.82
C PRO A 274 9.09 -12.75 29.89
N VAL A 275 9.29 -14.06 29.78
CA VAL A 275 10.63 -14.69 29.74
C VAL A 275 11.42 -14.28 28.49
N ALA A 276 10.77 -14.28 27.33
CA ALA A 276 11.39 -13.85 26.07
C ALA A 276 11.68 -12.34 26.09
N ALA A 277 10.79 -11.54 26.69
CA ALA A 277 11.01 -10.10 26.89
C ALA A 277 12.19 -9.81 27.82
N THR A 278 12.32 -10.53 28.94
CA THR A 278 13.46 -10.39 29.86
C THR A 278 14.77 -10.80 29.21
N LEU A 279 14.75 -11.88 28.42
CA LEU A 279 15.93 -12.33 27.68
C LEU A 279 16.34 -11.33 26.59
N ALA A 280 15.37 -10.79 25.84
CA ALA A 280 15.61 -9.76 24.82
C ALA A 280 16.16 -8.45 25.41
N ALA A 281 15.78 -8.10 26.64
CA ALA A 281 16.31 -6.96 27.37
C ALA A 281 17.73 -7.18 27.93
N GLY A 282 18.34 -8.35 27.68
CA GLY A 282 19.66 -8.71 28.18
C GLY A 282 19.68 -8.99 29.69
N ASN A 283 18.52 -9.16 30.32
CA ASN A 283 18.47 -9.56 31.71
C ASN A 283 18.81 -11.06 31.80
N PRO A 284 19.72 -11.47 32.69
CA PRO A 284 20.00 -12.87 32.91
C PRO A 284 18.71 -13.55 33.41
N VAL A 285 18.16 -14.43 32.57
CA VAL A 285 17.09 -15.37 32.98
C VAL A 285 17.64 -16.56 33.76
N ASP A 286 18.96 -16.73 33.70
CA ASP A 286 19.70 -17.56 34.63
C ASP A 286 19.80 -16.82 35.96
N LEU A 287 19.00 -17.22 36.95
CA LEU A 287 19.12 -16.75 38.35
C LEU A 287 20.40 -17.28 39.02
N GLY A 288 21.35 -17.79 38.23
CA GLY A 288 22.51 -18.54 38.64
C GLY A 288 22.16 -20.02 38.82
N LEU A 289 23.19 -20.86 38.79
CA LEU A 289 23.18 -22.08 39.58
C LEU A 289 22.79 -21.69 41.02
N ALA A 290 21.96 -22.50 41.69
CA ALA A 290 21.84 -22.41 43.15
C ALA A 290 23.23 -22.73 43.75
N SER A 291 24.09 -21.71 43.81
CA SER A 291 25.48 -21.83 44.26
C SER A 291 25.57 -21.77 45.78
N GLN A 292 24.45 -21.55 46.46
CA GLN A 292 24.34 -21.86 47.87
C GLN A 292 24.20 -23.37 48.01
N VAL A 293 25.19 -23.97 48.67
CA VAL A 293 25.05 -25.30 49.25
C VAL A 293 23.72 -25.31 50.00
N ALA A 294 22.87 -26.33 49.78
CA ALA A 294 21.68 -26.51 50.58
C ALA A 294 22.10 -26.46 52.07
N ALA A 295 21.75 -25.39 52.77
CA ALA A 295 22.11 -25.18 54.17
C ALA A 295 21.02 -25.68 55.13
N GLN A 296 19.92 -26.18 54.55
CA GLN A 296 18.80 -26.79 55.25
C GLN A 296 18.98 -28.30 55.10
N ALA A 297 19.21 -28.97 56.22
CA ALA A 297 19.11 -30.42 56.34
C ALA A 297 17.77 -30.75 57.02
N ASP A 298 17.18 -31.88 56.67
CA ASP A 298 16.20 -32.53 57.54
C ASP A 298 16.87 -33.70 58.28
N ASP A 299 16.08 -34.52 58.97
CA ASP A 299 16.58 -35.68 59.71
C ASP A 299 17.26 -36.73 58.79
N PHE A 300 17.17 -36.60 57.47
CA PHE A 300 17.80 -37.45 56.46
C PHE A 300 19.02 -36.83 55.77
N GLY A 301 19.48 -35.65 56.21
CA GLY A 301 20.72 -35.02 55.75
C GLY A 301 20.53 -33.94 54.68
N LEU A 302 21.61 -33.63 53.96
CA LEU A 302 21.59 -32.64 52.88
C LEU A 302 21.22 -33.29 51.55
N ALA A 303 20.61 -32.50 50.66
CA ALA A 303 20.33 -32.94 49.30
C ALA A 303 21.59 -33.30 48.48
N SER A 304 22.77 -32.88 48.94
CA SER A 304 24.07 -33.22 48.36
C SER A 304 24.68 -34.52 48.88
N ASP A 305 24.09 -35.13 49.91
CA ASP A 305 24.65 -36.32 50.52
C ASP A 305 24.42 -37.56 49.63
N PRO A 306 25.36 -38.52 49.60
CA PRO A 306 25.14 -39.79 48.90
C PRO A 306 23.91 -40.49 49.49
N TYR A 307 23.07 -41.07 48.64
CA TYR A 307 21.81 -41.70 49.05
C TYR A 307 22.05 -42.70 50.20
N PRO A 308 21.39 -42.55 51.36
CA PRO A 308 21.52 -43.51 52.45
C PRO A 308 20.88 -44.83 52.02
N THR A 309 21.67 -45.90 51.89
CA THR A 309 21.18 -47.25 51.57
C THR A 309 20.67 -48.01 52.80
N VAL A 310 20.84 -47.44 54.00
CA VAL A 310 20.41 -48.01 55.27
C VAL A 310 19.82 -46.88 56.12
N ILE A 311 18.58 -47.06 56.58
CA ILE A 311 17.93 -46.20 57.57
C ILE A 311 17.95 -46.96 58.90
N ASP A 312 18.68 -46.44 59.89
CA ASP A 312 18.64 -46.94 61.26
C ASP A 312 17.39 -46.38 61.95
N LEU A 313 16.42 -47.25 62.25
CA LEU A 313 15.17 -46.88 62.91
C LEU A 313 15.28 -46.91 64.44
N GLY A 314 16.49 -47.09 64.99
CA GLY A 314 16.74 -47.30 66.40
C GLY A 314 16.30 -48.68 66.89
N LEU A 315 16.76 -49.06 68.08
CA LEU A 315 16.29 -50.27 68.75
C LEU A 315 14.86 -50.03 69.24
N ALA A 316 13.91 -50.86 68.79
CA ALA A 316 12.57 -50.89 69.35
C ALA A 316 12.68 -51.22 70.84
N SER A 317 12.42 -50.24 71.72
CA SER A 317 12.28 -50.51 73.13
C SER A 317 11.04 -51.36 73.34
N SER A 318 11.24 -52.57 73.88
CA SER A 318 10.18 -53.42 74.44
C SER A 318 9.49 -52.78 75.64
#